data_AF-W6ZJF5-F1
#
_entry.id   AF-W6ZJF5-F1
#
_cell.length_a   1.000
_cell.length_b   1.000
_cell.length_c   1.000
_cell.angle_alpha   90.00
_cell.angle_beta   90.00
_cell.angle_gamma   90.00
#
_symmetry.space_group_name_H-M   'P 1'
#
loop_
_entity.id
_entity.type
_entity.pdbx_description
1 polymer ?
#
loop_
_entity_poly.entity_id
_entity_poly.type
_entity_poly.pdbx_seq_one_letter_code
_entity_poly.pdbx_strand_id
1 'polypeptide(L)'
;MSSDVSSLATSQSSQFLDQLEVILDKLKTDPLSITADDARLLSGNFAPPDEKAVRIISAVEYLAIANKELHASVDGSPEEVTTEVLRITQSIVSKMQKALGHTNIPHPEVEGELQEEIAKIEPKIVQGTVTKAEADRLHSLESRAHGHTEKGGITAAAQSVVAKRERQLSSSGGPKTLQPSDSEQSQSDKGSFTSSELQSQHDKEGNLLQAADAVKDKIEEGTLTKEEAGRLQSLESRAHGDTVKGCVAATAQSTAAGRESNAADECPCYDRDDSKNTLSLQEQPRHDKEENLRQAELAIRPKIQDGTVTAAEANKLHSCEMRAHGHTEKGRLAATAQSVAAHRQRTFSDISNSPHPSETDAVADKEDTDVDKEPKKVEGDLGGMSKTENKAQ
;
A
#
# COMPACT_ATOMS: atom_id res chain seq x y z
N MET A 1 3.25 53.62 -1.25
CA MET A 1 2.04 53.07 -0.58
C MET A 1 2.19 51.55 -0.37
N SER A 2 3.33 51.07 0.15
CA SER A 2 3.61 49.63 0.34
C SER A 2 3.73 49.22 1.81
N SER A 3 3.41 50.12 2.74
CA SER A 3 3.55 49.90 4.18
C SER A 3 2.34 49.18 4.82
N ASP A 4 1.17 49.19 4.18
CA ASP A 4 -0.07 48.68 4.80
C ASP A 4 -0.29 47.17 4.63
N VAL A 5 0.40 46.52 3.68
CA VAL A 5 0.27 45.06 3.46
C VAL A 5 1.05 44.23 4.49
N SER A 6 2.11 44.78 5.08
CA SER A 6 2.99 44.02 5.98
C SER A 6 2.40 43.88 7.39
N SER A 7 1.60 44.84 7.85
CA SER A 7 0.96 44.76 9.18
C SER A 7 -0.20 43.77 9.21
N LEU A 8 -0.90 43.60 8.09
CA LEU A 8 -2.04 42.68 8.00
C LEU A 8 -1.61 41.21 8.05
N ALA A 9 -0.49 40.87 7.39
CA ALA A 9 0.05 39.51 7.39
C ALA A 9 0.54 39.06 8.77
N THR A 10 1.19 39.95 9.53
CA THR A 10 1.67 39.64 10.88
C THR A 10 0.49 39.40 11.85
N SER A 11 -0.60 40.16 11.71
CA SER A 11 -1.77 40.03 12.58
C SER A 11 -2.58 38.74 12.32
N GLN A 12 -2.62 38.25 11.08
CA GLN A 12 -3.25 36.96 10.75
C GLN A 12 -2.45 35.78 11.30
N SER A 13 -1.12 35.85 11.21
CA SER A 13 -0.24 34.79 11.72
C SER A 13 -0.33 34.62 13.24
N SER A 14 -0.45 35.71 14.01
CA SER A 14 -0.61 35.61 15.47
C SER A 14 -1.96 35.00 15.85
N GLN A 15 -3.04 35.42 15.17
CA GLN A 15 -4.38 34.90 15.42
C GLN A 15 -4.49 33.39 15.16
N PHE A 16 -3.79 32.88 14.12
CA PHE A 16 -3.71 31.44 13.86
C PHE A 16 -2.99 30.69 14.96
N LEU A 17 -1.86 31.21 15.47
CA LEU A 17 -1.10 30.57 16.55
C LEU A 17 -1.90 30.51 17.85
N ASP A 18 -2.60 31.60 18.20
CA ASP A 18 -3.46 31.65 19.39
C ASP A 18 -4.60 30.62 19.29
N GLN A 19 -5.23 30.49 18.12
CA GLN A 19 -6.29 29.49 17.90
C GLN A 19 -5.76 28.06 17.92
N LEU A 20 -4.58 27.83 17.32
CA LEU A 20 -3.92 26.54 17.35
C LEU A 20 -3.58 26.15 18.79
N GLU A 21 -3.10 27.09 19.61
CA GLU A 21 -2.80 26.84 21.02
C GLU A 21 -4.05 26.45 21.82
N VAL A 22 -5.16 27.15 21.62
CA VAL A 22 -6.45 26.80 22.25
C VAL A 22 -6.89 25.38 21.86
N ILE A 23 -6.74 25.01 20.59
CA ILE A 23 -7.13 23.68 20.11
C ILE A 23 -6.17 22.60 20.60
N LEU A 24 -4.88 22.90 20.70
CA LEU A 24 -3.90 22.02 21.32
C LEU A 24 -4.16 21.82 22.81
N ASP A 25 -4.63 22.84 23.52
CA ASP A 25 -5.01 22.74 24.93
C ASP A 25 -6.25 21.84 25.09
N LYS A 26 -7.30 22.06 24.28
CA LYS A 26 -8.47 21.16 24.21
C LYS A 26 -8.07 19.72 23.92
N LEU A 27 -7.19 19.49 22.94
CA LEU A 27 -6.65 18.16 22.62
C LEU A 27 -5.99 17.48 23.82
N LYS A 28 -5.30 18.25 24.68
CA LYS A 28 -4.61 17.73 25.86
C LYS A 28 -5.56 17.46 27.02
N THR A 29 -6.53 18.34 27.26
CA THR A 29 -7.41 18.26 28.43
C THR A 29 -8.61 17.35 28.19
N ASP A 30 -9.26 17.49 27.03
CA ASP A 30 -10.46 16.73 26.67
C ASP A 30 -10.58 16.65 25.14
N PRO A 31 -10.02 15.61 24.50
CA PRO A 31 -10.02 15.49 23.05
C PRO A 31 -11.42 15.29 22.45
N LEU A 32 -12.41 14.89 23.26
CA LEU A 32 -13.81 14.74 22.80
C LEU A 32 -14.51 16.10 22.67
N SER A 33 -14.00 17.15 23.33
CA SER A 33 -14.53 18.51 23.24
C SER A 33 -14.30 19.20 21.90
N ILE A 34 -13.55 18.58 20.98
CA ILE A 34 -13.21 19.17 19.68
C ILE A 34 -14.38 19.03 18.71
N THR A 35 -14.77 20.17 18.17
CA THR A 35 -15.94 20.31 17.31
C THR A 35 -15.56 20.64 15.86
N ALA A 36 -16.51 20.48 14.94
CA ALA A 36 -16.32 20.90 13.54
C ALA A 36 -16.10 22.42 13.42
N ASP A 37 -16.58 23.20 14.38
CA ASP A 37 -16.36 24.65 14.41
C ASP A 37 -14.91 25.00 14.75
N ASP A 38 -14.25 24.22 15.60
CA ASP A 38 -12.82 24.38 15.87
C ASP A 38 -11.97 24.17 14.60
N ALA A 39 -12.33 23.17 13.78
CA ALA A 39 -11.69 22.93 12.48
C ALA A 39 -11.94 24.08 11.48
N ARG A 40 -13.16 24.63 11.45
CA ARG A 40 -13.52 25.78 10.61
C ARG A 40 -12.82 27.07 11.03
N LEU A 41 -12.64 27.29 12.33
CA LEU A 41 -11.91 28.44 12.85
C LEU A 41 -10.44 28.39 12.45
N LEU A 42 -9.81 27.22 12.55
CA LEU A 42 -8.45 26.97 12.09
C LEU A 42 -8.28 27.21 10.59
N SER A 43 -9.21 26.72 9.76
CA SER A 43 -9.13 26.86 8.30
C SER A 43 -9.42 28.28 7.82
N GLY A 44 -10.31 29.01 8.50
CA GLY A 44 -10.69 30.37 8.13
C GLY A 44 -9.58 31.42 8.30
N ASN A 45 -8.58 31.16 9.14
CA ASN A 45 -7.47 32.08 9.40
C ASN A 45 -6.18 31.70 8.65
N PHE A 46 -6.25 30.70 7.77
CA PHE A 46 -5.09 30.15 7.08
C PHE A 46 -5.01 30.59 5.61
N ALA A 47 -3.87 31.16 5.21
CA ALA A 47 -3.54 31.41 3.81
C ALA A 47 -2.57 30.32 3.28
N PRO A 48 -2.83 29.72 2.11
CA PRO A 48 -2.02 28.63 1.56
C PRO A 48 -0.64 29.15 1.15
N PRO A 49 0.44 28.69 1.82
CA PRO A 49 1.16 27.57 1.22
C PRO A 49 1.76 26.56 2.23
N ASP A 50 1.53 26.68 3.54
CA ASP A 50 2.16 25.78 4.51
C ASP A 50 1.49 24.39 4.57
N GLU A 51 2.13 23.40 3.94
CA GLU A 51 1.71 21.99 3.95
C GLU A 51 1.56 21.40 5.36
N LYS A 52 2.29 21.92 6.34
CA LYS A 52 2.21 21.44 7.73
C LYS A 52 0.87 21.87 8.33
N ALA A 53 0.49 23.12 8.16
CA ALA A 53 -0.77 23.64 8.64
C ALA A 53 -1.96 22.97 7.95
N VAL A 54 -1.90 22.72 6.64
CA VAL A 54 -2.93 21.94 5.92
C VAL A 54 -3.11 20.56 6.54
N ARG A 55 -2.01 19.85 6.84
CA ARG A 55 -2.06 18.54 7.51
C ARG A 55 -2.70 18.61 8.90
N ILE A 56 -2.38 19.65 9.67
CA ILE A 56 -2.97 19.86 11.00
C ILE A 56 -4.47 20.13 10.89
N ILE A 57 -4.89 21.03 9.99
CA ILE A 57 -6.29 21.37 9.76
C ILE A 57 -7.09 20.11 9.38
N SER A 58 -6.59 19.33 8.42
CA SER A 58 -7.25 18.07 8.04
C SER A 58 -7.35 17.09 9.20
N ALA A 59 -6.30 16.95 10.03
CA ALA A 59 -6.34 16.07 11.18
C ALA A 59 -7.40 16.48 12.22
N VAL A 60 -7.55 17.78 12.47
CA VAL A 60 -8.58 18.32 13.39
C VAL A 60 -9.98 18.10 12.81
N GLU A 61 -10.17 18.29 11.51
CA GLU A 61 -11.46 18.04 10.85
C GLU A 61 -11.86 16.55 10.92
N TYR A 62 -10.93 15.63 10.65
CA TYR A 62 -11.17 14.20 10.80
C TYR A 62 -11.55 13.81 12.23
N LEU A 63 -10.90 14.42 13.23
CA LEU A 63 -11.22 14.16 14.63
C LEU A 63 -12.62 14.64 14.99
N ALA A 64 -13.00 15.84 14.56
CA ALA A 64 -14.34 16.38 14.82
C ALA A 64 -15.45 15.49 14.25
N ILE A 65 -15.24 14.94 13.04
CA ILE A 65 -16.18 14.00 12.41
C ILE A 65 -16.25 12.71 13.23
N ALA A 66 -15.10 12.13 13.57
CA ALA A 66 -15.03 10.89 14.33
C ALA A 66 -15.65 11.01 15.73
N ASN A 67 -15.42 12.13 16.44
CA ASN A 67 -16.03 12.39 17.74
C ASN A 67 -17.55 12.48 17.63
N LYS A 68 -18.07 13.12 16.58
CA LYS A 68 -19.51 13.22 16.34
C LYS A 68 -20.12 11.85 16.08
N GLU A 69 -19.48 11.01 15.28
CA GLU A 69 -19.92 9.64 15.02
C GLU A 69 -19.87 8.79 16.31
N LEU A 70 -18.80 8.91 17.09
CA LEU A 70 -18.64 8.21 18.35
C LEU A 70 -19.73 8.59 19.35
N HIS A 71 -19.99 9.90 19.53
CA HIS A 71 -21.07 10.38 20.39
C HIS A 71 -22.44 9.90 19.91
N ALA A 72 -22.72 9.97 18.61
CA ALA A 72 -23.99 9.48 18.06
C ALA A 72 -24.17 7.97 18.28
N SER A 73 -23.09 7.17 18.17
CA SER A 73 -23.13 5.73 18.47
C SER A 73 -23.30 5.45 19.97
N VAL A 74 -22.57 6.16 20.83
CA VAL A 74 -22.64 5.96 22.29
C VAL A 74 -24.00 6.39 22.85
N ASP A 75 -24.56 7.52 22.39
CA ASP A 75 -25.84 8.04 22.87
C ASP A 75 -27.03 7.26 22.29
N GLY A 76 -26.90 6.74 21.06
CA GLY A 76 -27.95 5.97 20.38
C GLY A 76 -28.10 4.54 20.93
N SER A 77 -26.99 3.92 21.33
CA SER A 77 -26.98 2.55 21.85
C SER A 77 -25.75 2.29 22.75
N PRO A 78 -25.77 2.72 24.03
CA PRO A 78 -24.62 2.55 24.93
C PRO A 78 -24.27 1.08 25.20
N GLU A 79 -25.22 0.16 25.02
CA GLU A 79 -25.00 -1.29 25.12
C GLU A 79 -24.30 -1.88 23.87
N GLU A 80 -24.25 -1.15 22.75
CA GLU A 80 -23.63 -1.56 21.49
C GLU A 80 -22.20 -1.01 21.30
N VAL A 81 -21.55 -0.50 22.36
CA VAL A 81 -20.12 -0.21 22.33
C VAL A 81 -19.34 -1.53 22.23
N THR A 82 -19.28 -2.04 21.01
CA THR A 82 -18.62 -3.29 20.66
C THR A 82 -17.11 -3.08 20.59
N THR A 83 -16.38 -4.18 20.64
CA THR A 83 -14.92 -4.19 20.43
C THR A 83 -14.49 -3.60 19.08
N GLU A 84 -15.40 -3.53 18.10
CA GLU A 84 -15.19 -2.84 16.82
C GLU A 84 -15.04 -1.33 17.01
N VAL A 85 -15.95 -0.69 17.76
CA VAL A 85 -15.93 0.76 18.03
C VAL A 85 -14.65 1.14 18.79
N LEU A 86 -14.25 0.34 19.77
CA LEU A 86 -12.99 0.52 20.50
C LEU A 86 -11.77 0.39 19.58
N ARG A 87 -11.77 -0.59 18.66
CA ARG A 87 -10.66 -0.79 17.70
C ARG A 87 -10.57 0.36 16.70
N ILE A 88 -11.70 0.85 16.20
CA ILE A 88 -11.76 2.02 15.31
C ILE A 88 -11.20 3.24 16.04
N THR A 89 -11.65 3.48 17.27
CA THR A 89 -11.16 4.59 18.12
C THR A 89 -9.66 4.49 18.34
N GLN A 90 -9.14 3.31 18.68
CA GLN A 90 -7.71 3.08 18.87
C GLN A 90 -6.89 3.26 17.58
N SER A 91 -7.45 2.88 16.43
CA SER A 91 -6.86 3.11 15.10
C SER A 91 -6.78 4.59 14.76
N ILE A 92 -7.81 5.36 15.09
CA ILE A 92 -7.84 6.82 14.91
C ILE A 92 -6.78 7.49 15.80
N VAL A 93 -6.75 7.16 17.09
CA VAL A 93 -5.73 7.67 18.03
C VAL A 93 -4.32 7.36 17.53
N SER A 94 -4.08 6.15 17.02
CA SER A 94 -2.77 5.76 16.46
C SER A 94 -2.40 6.58 15.21
N LYS A 95 -3.37 6.87 14.34
CA LYS A 95 -3.15 7.73 13.15
C LYS A 95 -2.89 9.18 13.55
N MET A 96 -3.57 9.68 14.59
CA MET A 96 -3.33 11.02 15.12
C MET A 96 -1.95 11.14 15.75
N GLN A 97 -1.53 10.17 16.56
CA GLN A 97 -0.18 10.14 17.13
C GLN A 97 0.88 10.15 16.02
N LYS A 98 0.66 9.42 14.92
CA LYS A 98 1.49 9.48 13.70
C LYS A 98 1.49 10.88 13.06
N ALA A 99 0.33 11.46 12.84
CA ALA A 99 0.19 12.77 12.16
C ALA A 99 0.81 13.92 12.98
N LEU A 100 0.72 13.84 14.30
CA LEU A 100 1.30 14.82 15.22
C LEU A 100 2.82 14.63 15.43
N GLY A 101 3.44 13.63 14.81
CA GLY A 101 4.85 13.29 15.02
C GLY A 101 5.14 12.65 16.39
N HIS A 102 4.11 12.35 17.19
CA HIS A 102 4.22 11.68 18.49
C HIS A 102 4.51 10.18 18.39
N THR A 103 4.74 9.61 17.20
CA THR A 103 5.24 8.23 17.10
C THR A 103 6.69 8.07 17.50
N ASN A 104 7.43 9.17 17.58
CA ASN A 104 8.84 9.18 17.94
C ASN A 104 9.08 10.33 18.93
N ILE A 105 8.39 10.33 20.08
CA ILE A 105 8.95 11.10 21.20
C ILE A 105 10.31 10.43 21.43
N PRO A 106 11.44 11.09 21.16
CA PRO A 106 12.75 10.51 21.38
C PRO A 106 12.74 10.08 22.83
N HIS A 107 12.83 8.78 23.10
CA HIS A 107 12.92 8.32 24.47
C HIS A 107 14.33 8.70 24.92
N PRO A 108 14.51 9.79 25.69
CA PRO A 108 15.86 10.29 25.99
C PRO A 108 16.67 9.27 26.78
N GLU A 109 15.97 8.38 27.49
CA GLU A 109 16.54 7.23 28.20
C GLU A 109 17.14 6.19 27.25
N VAL A 110 16.51 5.93 26.10
CA VAL A 110 16.97 4.95 25.10
C VAL A 110 18.08 5.51 24.23
N GLU A 111 18.09 6.83 24.01
CA GLU A 111 19.14 7.51 23.24
C GLU A 111 20.52 7.35 23.89
N GLY A 112 20.59 7.41 25.22
CA GLY A 112 21.83 7.15 25.97
C GLY A 112 22.37 5.74 25.73
N GLU A 113 21.50 4.73 25.85
CA GLU A 113 21.86 3.33 25.58
C GLU A 113 22.28 3.11 24.11
N LEU A 114 21.61 3.78 23.17
CA LEU A 114 21.94 3.73 21.75
C LEU A 114 23.35 4.30 21.50
N GLN A 115 23.66 5.46 22.06
CA GLN A 115 24.95 6.12 21.89
C GLN A 115 26.11 5.31 22.49
N GLU A 116 25.89 4.70 23.67
CA GLU A 116 26.86 3.78 24.28
C GLU A 116 27.11 2.55 23.40
N GLU A 117 26.06 1.96 22.84
CA GLU A 117 26.21 0.79 21.96
C GLU A 117 26.85 1.15 20.63
N ILE A 118 26.55 2.33 20.06
CA ILE A 118 27.23 2.89 18.90
C ILE A 118 28.74 2.99 19.17
N ALA A 119 29.14 3.61 20.28
CA ALA A 119 30.56 3.79 20.63
C ALA A 119 31.29 2.45 20.80
N LYS A 120 30.59 1.41 21.24
CA LYS A 120 31.14 0.06 21.39
C LYS A 120 31.25 -0.70 20.06
N ILE A 121 30.30 -0.50 19.14
CA ILE A 121 30.22 -1.23 17.88
C ILE A 121 31.05 -0.56 16.77
N GLU A 122 31.17 0.76 16.77
CA GLU A 122 31.93 1.51 15.76
C GLU A 122 33.35 0.98 15.51
N PRO A 123 34.22 0.75 16.52
CA PRO A 123 35.54 0.17 16.29
C PRO A 123 35.47 -1.28 15.75
N LYS A 124 34.43 -2.04 16.09
CA LYS A 124 34.24 -3.41 15.59
C LYS A 124 33.78 -3.44 14.14
N ILE A 125 33.03 -2.43 13.68
CA ILE A 125 32.67 -2.26 12.27
C ILE A 125 33.93 -2.08 11.44
N VAL A 126 34.83 -1.18 11.88
CA VAL A 126 36.11 -0.92 11.19
C VAL A 126 36.98 -2.18 11.14
N GLN A 127 37.00 -2.96 12.21
CA GLN A 127 37.74 -4.23 12.28
C GLN A 127 37.04 -5.38 11.53
N GLY A 128 35.77 -5.24 11.16
CA GLY A 128 34.98 -6.31 10.56
C GLY A 128 34.61 -7.45 11.54
N THR A 129 34.65 -7.19 12.84
CA THR A 129 34.50 -8.22 13.90
C THR A 129 33.11 -8.25 14.54
N VAL A 130 32.18 -7.40 14.08
CA VAL A 130 30.81 -7.30 14.57
C VAL A 130 30.12 -8.67 14.57
N THR A 131 29.44 -8.99 15.67
CA THR A 131 28.62 -10.20 15.78
C THR A 131 27.17 -9.92 15.39
N LYS A 132 26.45 -10.96 14.97
CA LYS A 132 25.03 -10.85 14.60
C LYS A 132 24.16 -10.28 15.74
N ALA A 133 24.38 -10.77 16.96
CA ALA A 133 23.65 -10.30 18.14
C ALA A 133 23.89 -8.81 18.42
N GLU A 134 25.10 -8.30 18.19
CA GLU A 134 25.40 -6.86 18.34
C GLU A 134 24.71 -6.02 17.27
N ALA A 135 24.71 -6.47 16.02
CA ALA A 135 24.01 -5.78 14.94
C ALA A 135 22.48 -5.77 15.16
N ASP A 136 21.90 -6.88 15.62
CA ASP A 136 20.47 -6.99 15.93
C ASP A 136 20.09 -6.12 17.15
N ARG A 137 20.95 -6.09 18.18
CA ARG A 137 20.74 -5.22 19.36
C ARG A 137 20.77 -3.74 18.98
N LEU A 138 21.75 -3.33 18.16
CA LEU A 138 21.85 -1.96 17.67
C LEU A 138 20.63 -1.56 16.84
N HIS A 139 20.17 -2.46 15.96
CA HIS A 139 18.95 -2.25 15.16
C HIS A 139 17.70 -2.08 16.02
N SER A 140 17.57 -2.86 17.10
CA SER A 140 16.46 -2.76 18.03
C SER A 140 16.49 -1.44 18.82
N LEU A 141 17.66 -0.99 19.27
CA LEU A 141 17.82 0.30 19.96
C LEU A 141 17.52 1.47 19.04
N GLU A 142 18.05 1.48 17.82
CA GLU A 142 17.79 2.52 16.82
C GLU A 142 16.31 2.57 16.43
N SER A 143 15.68 1.41 16.23
CA SER A 143 14.24 1.33 15.93
C SER A 143 13.38 1.86 17.09
N ARG A 144 13.80 1.66 18.34
CA ARG A 144 13.10 2.22 19.51
C ARG A 144 13.33 3.71 19.70
N ALA A 145 14.55 4.19 19.41
CA ALA A 145 14.91 5.60 19.57
C ALA A 145 14.34 6.49 18.46
N HIS A 146 14.41 6.03 17.21
CA HIS A 146 14.08 6.82 16.02
C HIS A 146 12.88 6.30 15.23
N GLY A 147 12.37 5.11 15.55
CA GLY A 147 11.24 4.49 14.82
C GLY A 147 11.61 3.92 13.44
N HIS A 148 12.85 4.13 12.99
CA HIS A 148 13.38 3.65 11.72
C HIS A 148 14.90 3.54 11.80
N THR A 149 15.49 2.74 10.91
CA THR A 149 16.93 2.70 10.74
C THR A 149 17.37 3.55 9.57
N GLU A 150 18.37 4.40 9.78
CA GLU A 150 18.88 5.28 8.74
C GLU A 150 19.60 4.47 7.65
N LYS A 151 19.28 4.74 6.39
CA LYS A 151 19.97 4.11 5.25
C LYS A 151 21.42 4.61 5.21
N GLY A 152 22.37 3.71 5.48
CA GLY A 152 23.79 4.06 5.54
C GLY A 152 24.28 4.46 6.93
N GLY A 153 23.41 4.42 7.95
CA GLY A 153 23.80 4.61 9.34
C GLY A 153 24.66 3.46 9.90
N ILE A 154 25.09 3.63 11.15
CA ILE A 154 26.00 2.71 11.84
C ILE A 154 25.39 1.29 11.94
N THR A 155 24.08 1.19 12.16
CA THR A 155 23.35 -0.08 12.15
C THR A 155 23.40 -0.78 10.80
N ALA A 156 23.19 -0.05 9.70
CA ALA A 156 23.27 -0.60 8.36
C ALA A 156 24.70 -1.10 8.05
N ALA A 157 25.72 -0.36 8.50
CA ALA A 157 27.12 -0.77 8.39
C ALA A 157 27.41 -2.04 9.21
N ALA A 158 26.92 -2.13 10.45
CA ALA A 158 27.03 -3.31 11.31
C ALA A 158 26.39 -4.55 10.65
N GLN A 159 25.17 -4.42 10.13
CA GLN A 159 24.49 -5.52 9.43
C GLN A 159 25.23 -5.96 8.16
N SER A 160 25.79 -5.00 7.40
CA SER A 160 26.61 -5.29 6.22
C SER A 160 27.87 -6.08 6.57
N VAL A 161 28.56 -5.73 7.66
CA VAL A 161 29.74 -6.46 8.16
C VAL A 161 29.36 -7.89 8.54
N VAL A 162 28.26 -8.08 9.27
CA VAL A 162 27.76 -9.41 9.65
C VAL A 162 27.44 -10.25 8.42
N ALA A 163 26.68 -9.71 7.47
CA ALA A 163 26.33 -10.39 6.23
C ALA A 163 27.57 -10.79 5.41
N LYS A 164 28.58 -9.91 5.34
CA LYS A 164 29.85 -10.20 4.67
C LYS A 164 30.60 -11.34 5.35
N ARG A 165 30.63 -11.37 6.68
CA ARG A 165 31.27 -12.43 7.47
C ARG A 165 30.54 -13.77 7.31
N GLU A 166 29.21 -13.77 7.35
CA GLU A 166 28.41 -14.99 7.10
C GLU A 166 28.72 -15.57 5.72
N ARG A 167 28.80 -14.74 4.68
CA ARG A 167 29.20 -15.18 3.33
C ARG A 167 30.59 -15.81 3.31
N GLN A 168 31.58 -15.22 3.97
CA GLN A 168 32.94 -15.76 4.03
C GLN A 168 33.00 -17.12 4.73
N LEU A 169 32.23 -17.30 5.81
CA LEU A 169 32.13 -18.57 6.51
C LEU A 169 31.48 -19.66 5.64
N SER A 170 30.47 -19.30 4.85
CA SER A 170 29.84 -20.22 3.89
C SER A 170 30.76 -20.61 2.74
N SER A 171 31.61 -19.71 2.24
CA SER A 171 32.54 -20.00 1.14
C SER A 171 33.78 -20.81 1.57
N SER A 172 34.12 -20.82 2.86
CA SER A 172 35.28 -21.53 3.41
C SER A 172 35.02 -23.04 3.67
N GLY A 173 33.78 -23.53 3.47
CA GLY A 173 33.36 -24.89 3.82
C GLY A 173 33.41 -25.94 2.69
N GLY A 174 34.08 -25.65 1.57
CA GLY A 174 34.28 -26.64 0.50
C GLY A 174 35.21 -27.78 0.95
N PRO A 175 34.86 -29.06 0.75
CA PRO A 175 35.68 -30.18 1.17
C PRO A 175 37.02 -30.15 0.40
N LYS A 176 38.08 -30.04 1.19
CA LYS A 176 39.48 -30.05 0.76
C LYS A 176 39.84 -31.46 0.29
N THR A 177 39.51 -31.80 -0.95
CA THR A 177 40.06 -32.99 -1.63
C THR A 177 41.52 -32.70 -1.95
N LEU A 178 42.39 -33.38 -1.22
CA LEU A 178 43.84 -33.35 -1.39
C LEU A 178 44.22 -33.87 -2.79
N GLN A 179 44.76 -33.01 -3.65
CA GLN A 179 45.73 -33.43 -4.64
C GLN A 179 46.95 -32.50 -4.59
N PRO A 180 48.18 -33.05 -4.45
CA PRO A 180 49.40 -32.30 -4.64
C PRO A 180 49.71 -32.28 -6.14
N SER A 181 49.94 -31.10 -6.68
CA SER A 181 50.63 -30.96 -7.96
C SER A 181 51.54 -29.76 -7.83
N ASP A 182 52.81 -30.07 -7.66
CA ASP A 182 53.93 -29.16 -7.78
C ASP A 182 53.90 -28.55 -9.18
N SER A 183 53.56 -27.26 -9.28
CA SER A 183 53.75 -26.47 -10.48
C SER A 183 53.93 -25.01 -10.08
N GLU A 184 55.20 -24.65 -10.07
CA GLU A 184 55.82 -23.34 -10.24
C GLU A 184 54.87 -22.16 -10.51
N GLN A 185 54.87 -21.24 -9.54
CA GLN A 185 55.26 -19.85 -9.76
C GLN A 185 54.61 -19.12 -10.97
N SER A 186 53.41 -18.59 -10.75
CA SER A 186 53.09 -17.26 -11.25
C SER A 186 52.35 -16.47 -10.17
N GLN A 187 53.02 -15.43 -9.66
CA GLN A 187 52.39 -14.38 -8.90
C GLN A 187 51.49 -13.60 -9.87
N SER A 188 50.20 -13.91 -9.90
CA SER A 188 49.20 -13.05 -10.52
C SER A 188 48.35 -12.41 -9.43
N ASP A 189 48.08 -11.14 -9.67
CA ASP A 189 47.64 -10.13 -8.73
C ASP A 189 46.37 -10.50 -7.94
N LYS A 190 46.36 -10.08 -6.68
CA LYS A 190 45.17 -9.98 -5.83
C LYS A 190 44.25 -8.90 -6.42
N GLY A 191 43.48 -9.29 -7.45
CA GLY A 191 42.47 -8.47 -8.09
C GLY A 191 41.25 -8.24 -7.20
N SER A 192 40.89 -6.97 -7.08
CA SER A 192 39.74 -6.41 -6.38
C SER A 192 38.41 -7.09 -6.74
N PHE A 193 37.69 -7.61 -5.74
CA PHE A 193 36.31 -8.13 -5.90
C PHE A 193 35.24 -7.03 -6.10
N THR A 194 35.64 -5.77 -6.30
CA THR A 194 34.73 -4.72 -6.80
C THR A 194 34.35 -4.93 -8.27
N SER A 195 35.04 -5.81 -9.00
CA SER A 195 34.90 -5.90 -10.45
C SER A 195 33.53 -6.43 -10.92
N SER A 196 32.92 -7.45 -10.31
CA SER A 196 31.70 -8.05 -10.89
C SER A 196 30.44 -7.20 -10.75
N GLU A 197 30.28 -6.50 -9.63
CA GLU A 197 29.14 -5.60 -9.39
C GLU A 197 29.29 -4.32 -10.23
N LEU A 198 30.49 -3.71 -10.23
CA LEU A 198 30.80 -2.56 -11.08
C LEU A 198 30.70 -2.91 -12.56
N GLN A 199 31.12 -4.11 -12.96
CA GLN A 199 31.02 -4.54 -14.36
C GLN A 199 29.58 -4.82 -14.75
N SER A 200 28.76 -5.44 -13.87
CA SER A 200 27.32 -5.57 -14.12
C SER A 200 26.64 -4.20 -14.24
N GLN A 201 27.05 -3.21 -13.43
CA GLN A 201 26.52 -1.85 -13.52
C GLN A 201 26.96 -1.17 -14.82
N HIS A 202 28.23 -1.29 -15.19
CA HIS A 202 28.77 -0.75 -16.43
C HIS A 202 28.14 -1.40 -17.68
N ASP A 203 27.81 -2.70 -17.62
CA ASP A 203 27.09 -3.38 -18.68
C ASP A 203 25.63 -2.89 -18.78
N LYS A 204 24.96 -2.64 -17.65
CA LYS A 204 23.60 -2.06 -17.63
C LYS A 204 23.60 -0.65 -18.22
N GLU A 205 24.58 0.17 -17.86
CA GLU A 205 24.72 1.54 -18.35
C GLU A 205 25.10 1.59 -19.83
N GLY A 206 26.01 0.72 -20.28
CA GLY A 206 26.37 0.58 -21.69
C GLY A 206 25.19 0.14 -22.57
N ASN A 207 24.38 -0.81 -22.08
CA ASN A 207 23.16 -1.23 -22.77
C ASN A 207 22.12 -0.10 -22.88
N LEU A 208 21.99 0.73 -21.84
CA LEU A 208 21.10 1.89 -21.85
C LEU A 208 21.57 2.95 -22.85
N LEU A 209 22.86 3.30 -22.84
CA LEU A 209 23.45 4.25 -23.79
C LEU A 209 23.30 3.78 -25.24
N GLN A 210 23.61 2.51 -25.52
CA GLN A 210 23.44 1.95 -26.86
C GLN A 210 21.99 1.98 -27.33
N ALA A 211 21.03 1.68 -26.45
CA ALA A 211 19.62 1.76 -26.77
C ALA A 211 19.16 3.22 -26.99
N ALA A 212 19.68 4.16 -26.20
CA ALA A 212 19.39 5.59 -26.34
C ALA A 212 19.90 6.14 -27.67
N ASP A 213 21.13 5.82 -28.06
CA ASP A 213 21.70 6.22 -29.34
C ASP A 213 20.90 5.66 -30.52
N ALA A 214 20.47 4.39 -30.45
CA ALA A 214 19.70 3.74 -31.49
C ALA A 214 18.31 4.36 -31.71
N VAL A 215 17.75 5.04 -30.71
CA VAL A 215 16.43 5.68 -30.83
C VAL A 215 16.50 7.21 -30.93
N LYS A 216 17.68 7.81 -30.76
CA LYS A 216 17.84 9.27 -30.73
C LYS A 216 17.28 9.93 -31.98
N ASP A 217 17.67 9.45 -33.15
CA ASP A 217 17.18 9.98 -34.43
C ASP A 217 15.66 9.78 -34.59
N LYS A 218 15.12 8.68 -34.07
CA LYS A 218 13.67 8.39 -34.08
C LYS A 218 12.87 9.28 -33.14
N ILE A 219 13.48 9.76 -32.05
CA ILE A 219 12.87 10.74 -31.15
C ILE A 219 12.79 12.09 -31.86
N GLU A 220 13.86 12.51 -32.55
CA GLU A 220 13.91 13.76 -33.31
C GLU A 220 12.95 13.74 -34.51
N GLU A 221 12.85 12.60 -35.21
CA GLU A 221 11.94 12.40 -36.34
C GLU A 221 10.48 12.14 -35.89
N GLY A 222 10.26 11.79 -34.62
CA GLY A 222 8.94 11.42 -34.09
C GLY A 222 8.41 10.07 -34.58
N THR A 223 9.28 9.19 -35.07
CA THR A 223 8.94 7.86 -35.63
C THR A 223 9.00 6.72 -34.60
N LEU A 224 9.32 7.03 -33.34
CA LEU A 224 9.54 6.08 -32.26
C LEU A 224 8.26 5.31 -31.86
N THR A 225 8.36 3.98 -31.68
CA THR A 225 7.20 3.13 -31.30
C THR A 225 7.05 2.95 -29.78
N LYS A 226 5.85 2.56 -29.32
CA LYS A 226 5.56 2.33 -27.89
C LYS A 226 6.45 1.24 -27.30
N GLU A 227 6.74 0.20 -28.06
CA GLU A 227 7.62 -0.91 -27.66
C GLU A 227 9.06 -0.44 -27.44
N GLU A 228 9.55 0.45 -28.31
CA GLU A 228 10.88 1.05 -28.20
C GLU A 228 10.98 1.95 -26.95
N ALA A 229 9.95 2.75 -26.69
CA ALA A 229 9.86 3.58 -25.49
C ALA A 229 9.82 2.73 -24.21
N GLY A 230 9.02 1.65 -24.20
CA GLY A 230 8.94 0.71 -23.08
C GLY A 230 10.25 -0.04 -22.83
N ARG A 231 10.99 -0.38 -23.89
CA ARG A 231 12.31 -1.00 -23.77
C ARG A 231 13.32 -0.06 -23.10
N LEU A 232 13.34 1.22 -23.48
CA LEU A 232 14.18 2.23 -22.81
C LEU A 232 13.83 2.39 -21.34
N GLN A 233 12.54 2.48 -21.01
CA GLN A 233 12.09 2.60 -19.62
C GLN A 233 12.58 1.42 -18.77
N SER A 234 12.48 0.19 -19.30
CA SER A 234 12.93 -1.02 -18.62
C SER A 234 14.45 -1.04 -18.39
N LEU A 235 15.23 -0.59 -19.37
CA LEU A 235 16.68 -0.47 -19.25
C LEU A 235 17.07 0.60 -18.21
N GLU A 236 16.38 1.74 -18.20
CA GLU A 236 16.60 2.81 -17.22
C GLU A 236 16.25 2.35 -15.80
N SER A 237 15.10 1.72 -15.59
CA SER A 237 14.74 1.14 -14.29
C SER A 237 15.73 0.08 -13.82
N ARG A 238 16.33 -0.69 -14.73
CA ARG A 238 17.36 -1.67 -14.36
C ARG A 238 18.70 -1.02 -14.01
N ALA A 239 19.03 0.11 -14.61
CA ALA A 239 20.28 0.83 -14.38
C ALA A 239 20.21 1.77 -13.15
N HIS A 240 19.08 2.47 -12.96
CA HIS A 240 18.92 3.54 -11.98
C HIS A 240 17.77 3.33 -10.98
N GLY A 241 16.99 2.25 -11.12
CA GLY A 241 15.85 1.93 -10.27
C GLY A 241 14.57 2.62 -10.72
N ASP A 242 14.52 3.94 -10.54
CA ASP A 242 13.38 4.77 -10.88
C ASP A 242 13.66 5.65 -12.11
N THR A 243 12.64 5.88 -12.92
CA THR A 243 12.74 6.79 -14.07
C THR A 243 12.61 8.24 -13.59
N VAL A 244 13.65 9.04 -13.81
CA VAL A 244 13.66 10.45 -13.41
C VAL A 244 13.01 11.28 -14.53
N LYS A 245 12.22 12.30 -14.16
CA LYS A 245 11.58 13.19 -15.13
C LYS A 245 12.65 13.95 -15.92
N GLY A 246 12.54 13.96 -17.25
CA GLY A 246 13.48 14.62 -18.16
C GLY A 246 14.57 13.70 -18.73
N CYS A 247 14.59 12.43 -18.34
CA CYS A 247 15.48 11.43 -18.94
C CYS A 247 15.03 11.03 -20.35
N VAL A 248 15.95 10.42 -21.11
CA VAL A 248 15.72 9.99 -22.49
C VAL A 248 14.51 9.04 -22.60
N ALA A 249 14.27 8.16 -21.62
CA ALA A 249 13.09 7.28 -21.66
C ALA A 249 11.79 8.05 -21.44
N ALA A 250 11.77 9.06 -20.57
CA ALA A 250 10.60 9.91 -20.36
C ALA A 250 10.28 10.74 -21.62
N THR A 251 11.30 11.24 -22.30
CA THR A 251 11.16 11.91 -23.60
C THR A 251 10.64 10.95 -24.66
N ALA A 252 11.20 9.74 -24.77
CA ALA A 252 10.75 8.71 -25.71
C ALA A 252 9.27 8.33 -25.49
N GLN A 253 8.84 8.19 -24.23
CA GLN A 253 7.43 7.92 -23.90
C GLN A 253 6.50 9.06 -24.30
N SER A 254 6.93 10.30 -24.07
CA SER A 254 6.14 11.48 -24.47
C SER A 254 6.00 11.58 -25.99
N THR A 255 7.09 11.31 -26.74
CA THR A 255 7.07 11.29 -28.21
C THR A 255 6.18 10.18 -28.75
N ALA A 256 6.27 8.97 -28.19
CA ALA A 256 5.42 7.85 -28.60
C ALA A 256 3.93 8.11 -28.31
N ALA A 257 3.60 8.68 -27.14
CA ALA A 257 2.23 9.01 -26.77
C ALA A 257 1.61 10.13 -27.61
N GLY A 258 2.40 11.16 -27.96
CA GLY A 258 1.93 12.26 -28.83
C GLY A 258 1.54 11.81 -30.24
N ARG A 259 2.05 10.67 -30.71
CA ARG A 259 1.66 10.09 -31.99
C ARG A 259 0.32 9.36 -31.91
N GLU A 260 0.04 8.65 -30.82
CA GLU A 260 -1.26 8.00 -30.61
C GLU A 260 -2.40 9.04 -30.61
N SER A 261 -2.15 10.27 -30.12
CA SER A 261 -3.13 11.36 -30.20
C SER A 261 -3.28 11.96 -31.60
N ASN A 262 -2.23 12.00 -32.42
CA ASN A 262 -2.29 12.60 -33.77
C ASN A 262 -2.77 11.62 -34.85
N ALA A 263 -2.58 10.31 -34.67
CA ALA A 263 -3.08 9.29 -35.60
C ALA A 263 -4.59 9.03 -35.46
N ALA A 264 -5.22 9.55 -34.40
CA ALA A 264 -6.66 9.43 -34.16
C ALA A 264 -7.51 10.57 -34.78
N ASP A 265 -6.87 11.54 -35.45
CA ASP A 265 -7.52 12.77 -35.95
C ASP A 265 -7.87 12.76 -37.45
N GLU A 266 -7.82 11.61 -38.12
CA GLU A 266 -8.43 11.40 -39.45
C GLU A 266 -9.84 10.78 -39.33
N CYS A 267 -10.75 11.53 -38.71
CA CYS A 267 -12.19 11.28 -38.81
C CYS A 267 -12.90 12.62 -38.97
N PRO A 268 -13.48 12.93 -40.15
CA PRO A 268 -14.21 14.18 -40.33
C PRO A 268 -15.59 14.10 -39.67
N CYS A 269 -16.02 15.26 -39.14
CA CYS A 269 -17.33 15.63 -38.55
C CYS A 269 -17.76 14.82 -37.31
N TYR A 270 -18.08 15.42 -36.15
CA TYR A 270 -19.01 16.54 -35.92
C TYR A 270 -18.61 17.42 -34.71
N ASP A 271 -19.05 18.68 -34.74
CA ASP A 271 -18.99 19.66 -33.67
C ASP A 271 -19.34 19.09 -32.29
N ARG A 272 -18.42 19.14 -31.33
CA ARG A 272 -18.78 19.10 -29.91
C ARG A 272 -17.75 19.75 -29.00
N ASP A 273 -18.14 20.94 -28.54
CA ASP A 273 -17.73 21.70 -27.36
C ASP A 273 -16.42 21.30 -26.67
N ASP A 274 -15.44 22.18 -26.86
CA ASP A 274 -14.26 22.39 -26.03
C ASP A 274 -14.60 22.44 -24.54
N SER A 275 -14.32 21.35 -23.82
CA SER A 275 -14.09 21.40 -22.38
C SER A 275 -12.79 20.67 -22.07
N LYS A 276 -11.69 21.43 -22.10
CA LYS A 276 -10.36 21.04 -21.64
C LYS A 276 -10.40 20.64 -20.17
N ASN A 277 -10.52 19.34 -19.91
CA ASN A 277 -10.29 18.75 -18.60
C ASN A 277 -8.96 17.98 -18.65
N THR A 278 -7.85 18.70 -18.61
CA THR A 278 -6.53 18.12 -18.32
C THR A 278 -6.55 17.65 -16.87
N LEU A 279 -6.95 16.39 -16.66
CA LEU A 279 -6.94 15.76 -15.34
C LEU A 279 -5.52 15.83 -14.77
N SER A 280 -5.45 16.16 -13.48
CA SER A 280 -4.21 16.30 -12.73
C SER A 280 -3.41 14.98 -12.78
N LEU A 281 -2.08 15.05 -12.80
CA LEU A 281 -1.17 13.89 -12.75
C LEU A 281 -1.43 12.94 -11.55
N GLN A 282 -2.15 13.41 -10.52
CA GLN A 282 -2.55 12.60 -9.37
C GLN A 282 -3.87 11.84 -9.58
N GLU A 283 -4.68 12.20 -10.58
CA GLU A 283 -5.99 11.60 -10.89
C GLU A 283 -5.89 10.45 -11.89
N GLN A 284 -4.91 10.47 -12.80
CA GLN A 284 -4.65 9.38 -13.73
C GLN A 284 -4.52 7.99 -13.05
N PRO A 285 -3.68 7.80 -12.02
CA PRO A 285 -3.54 6.49 -11.37
C PRO A 285 -4.79 6.07 -10.60
N ARG A 286 -5.71 6.99 -10.26
CA ARG A 286 -7.01 6.61 -9.69
C ARG A 286 -7.94 6.10 -10.77
N HIS A 287 -7.96 6.75 -11.93
CA HIS A 287 -8.77 6.33 -13.07
C HIS A 287 -8.38 4.94 -13.56
N ASP A 288 -7.08 4.65 -13.68
CA ASP A 288 -6.58 3.33 -14.10
C ASP A 288 -6.97 2.21 -13.12
N LYS A 289 -6.99 2.50 -11.82
CA LYS A 289 -7.39 1.52 -10.79
C LYS A 289 -8.88 1.23 -10.86
N GLU A 290 -9.70 2.26 -11.10
CA GLU A 290 -11.15 2.13 -11.24
C GLU A 290 -11.54 1.37 -12.52
N GLU A 291 -10.87 1.66 -13.63
CA GLU A 291 -11.06 0.96 -14.92
C GLU A 291 -10.73 -0.54 -14.78
N ASN A 292 -9.59 -0.86 -14.14
CA ASN A 292 -9.19 -2.24 -13.85
C ASN A 292 -10.19 -2.97 -12.94
N LEU A 293 -10.78 -2.27 -11.95
CA LEU A 293 -11.83 -2.82 -11.11
C LEU A 293 -13.09 -3.12 -11.94
N ARG A 294 -13.56 -2.15 -12.73
CA ARG A 294 -14.73 -2.34 -13.62
C ARG A 294 -14.56 -3.49 -14.60
N GLN A 295 -13.38 -3.64 -15.19
CA GLN A 295 -13.11 -4.74 -16.12
C GLN A 295 -13.14 -6.11 -15.41
N ALA A 296 -12.61 -6.17 -14.18
CA ALA A 296 -12.67 -7.38 -13.35
C ALA A 296 -14.12 -7.70 -12.93
N GLU A 297 -14.91 -6.70 -12.58
CA GLU A 297 -16.33 -6.85 -12.24
C GLU A 297 -17.13 -7.40 -13.42
N LEU A 298 -16.98 -6.82 -14.62
CA LEU A 298 -17.67 -7.28 -15.83
C LEU A 298 -17.35 -8.75 -16.16
N ALA A 299 -16.09 -9.16 -15.99
CA ALA A 299 -15.67 -10.54 -16.25
C ALA A 299 -16.23 -11.55 -15.24
N ILE A 300 -16.48 -11.13 -13.99
CA ILE A 300 -16.86 -12.03 -12.89
C ILE A 300 -18.38 -12.03 -12.64
N ARG A 301 -19.08 -10.95 -12.96
CA ARG A 301 -20.53 -10.83 -12.77
C ARG A 301 -21.35 -12.00 -13.34
N PRO A 302 -21.15 -12.48 -14.58
CA PRO A 302 -21.88 -13.65 -15.07
C PRO A 302 -21.52 -14.93 -14.28
N LYS A 303 -20.25 -15.10 -13.91
CA LYS A 303 -19.79 -16.27 -13.15
C LYS A 303 -20.36 -16.33 -11.74
N ILE A 304 -20.62 -15.18 -11.12
CA ILE A 304 -21.33 -15.09 -9.83
C ILE A 304 -22.76 -15.61 -9.99
N GLN A 305 -23.47 -15.18 -11.05
CA GLN A 305 -24.84 -15.63 -11.33
C GLN A 305 -24.90 -17.14 -11.59
N ASP A 306 -23.91 -17.68 -12.31
CA ASP A 306 -23.80 -19.10 -12.62
C ASP A 306 -23.24 -19.94 -11.46
N GLY A 307 -22.75 -19.32 -10.37
CA GLY A 307 -22.10 -20.02 -9.26
C GLY A 307 -20.75 -20.67 -9.62
N THR A 308 -20.14 -20.29 -10.75
CA THR A 308 -18.92 -20.93 -11.29
C THR A 308 -17.62 -20.25 -10.88
N VAL A 309 -17.70 -19.20 -10.06
CA VAL A 309 -16.54 -18.41 -9.59
C VAL A 309 -15.47 -19.31 -8.94
N THR A 310 -14.22 -19.12 -9.35
CA THR A 310 -13.05 -19.76 -8.72
C THR A 310 -12.46 -18.89 -7.62
N ALA A 311 -11.76 -19.50 -6.66
CA ALA A 311 -11.09 -18.75 -5.58
C ALA A 311 -10.05 -17.74 -6.10
N ALA A 312 -9.35 -18.07 -7.19
CA ALA A 312 -8.38 -17.17 -7.81
C ALA A 312 -9.07 -15.91 -8.39
N GLU A 313 -10.22 -16.07 -9.03
CA GLU A 313 -11.00 -14.95 -9.58
C GLU A 313 -11.57 -14.06 -8.47
N ALA A 314 -12.13 -14.67 -7.42
CA ALA A 314 -12.61 -13.93 -6.25
C ALA A 314 -11.48 -13.12 -5.57
N ASN A 315 -10.29 -13.70 -5.42
CA ASN A 315 -9.12 -13.00 -4.88
C ASN A 315 -8.62 -11.89 -5.81
N LYS A 316 -8.65 -12.10 -7.13
CA LYS A 316 -8.28 -11.06 -8.11
C LYS A 316 -9.21 -9.86 -8.01
N LEU A 317 -10.52 -10.09 -7.92
CA LEU A 317 -11.51 -9.02 -7.77
C LEU A 317 -11.33 -8.25 -6.46
N HIS A 318 -11.14 -8.97 -5.35
CA HIS A 318 -10.86 -8.38 -4.05
C HIS A 318 -9.58 -7.53 -4.07
N SER A 319 -8.50 -7.98 -4.71
CA SER A 319 -7.27 -7.21 -4.87
C SER A 319 -7.46 -5.95 -5.72
N CYS A 320 -8.30 -5.99 -6.76
CA CYS A 320 -8.65 -4.79 -7.53
C CYS A 320 -9.43 -3.79 -6.67
N GLU A 321 -10.41 -4.24 -5.90
CA GLU A 321 -11.21 -3.39 -5.01
C GLU A 321 -10.34 -2.76 -3.91
N MET A 322 -9.48 -3.55 -3.27
CA MET A 322 -8.52 -3.05 -2.27
C MET A 322 -7.55 -2.01 -2.85
N ARG A 323 -7.16 -2.12 -4.12
CA ARG A 323 -6.30 -1.11 -4.77
C ARG A 323 -7.05 0.15 -5.15
N ALA A 324 -8.30 0.03 -5.60
CA ALA A 324 -9.13 1.16 -6.02
C ALA A 324 -9.68 1.95 -4.83
N HIS A 325 -10.20 1.27 -3.81
CA HIS A 325 -10.92 1.89 -2.68
C HIS A 325 -10.21 1.74 -1.32
N GLY A 326 -9.18 0.91 -1.21
CA GLY A 326 -8.46 0.69 0.06
C GLY A 326 -9.17 -0.21 1.07
N HIS A 327 -10.38 -0.67 0.75
CA HIS A 327 -11.20 -1.55 1.58
C HIS A 327 -12.15 -2.36 0.69
N THR A 328 -12.85 -3.34 1.28
CA THR A 328 -13.89 -4.11 0.61
C THR A 328 -15.20 -3.89 1.34
N GLU A 329 -16.20 -3.40 0.63
CA GLU A 329 -17.51 -3.17 1.22
C GLU A 329 -18.29 -4.49 1.29
N LYS A 330 -18.90 -4.77 2.45
CA LYS A 330 -19.76 -5.95 2.62
C LYS A 330 -20.97 -5.83 1.67
N GLY A 331 -21.24 -6.86 0.89
CA GLY A 331 -22.34 -6.89 -0.08
C GLY A 331 -21.98 -6.43 -1.50
N ARG A 332 -20.76 -5.94 -1.73
CA ARG A 332 -20.26 -5.69 -3.09
C ARG A 332 -19.86 -6.97 -3.83
N LEU A 333 -19.61 -6.83 -5.13
CA LEU A 333 -19.30 -7.93 -6.04
C LEU A 333 -18.12 -8.79 -5.56
N ALA A 334 -17.07 -8.22 -4.97
CA ALA A 334 -15.95 -9.03 -4.46
C ALA A 334 -16.34 -9.88 -3.25
N ALA A 335 -17.08 -9.32 -2.28
CA ALA A 335 -17.57 -10.06 -1.12
C ALA A 335 -18.52 -11.20 -1.57
N THR A 336 -19.39 -10.93 -2.54
CA THR A 336 -20.28 -11.93 -3.13
C THR A 336 -19.49 -13.02 -3.87
N ALA A 337 -18.49 -12.66 -4.66
CA ALA A 337 -17.60 -13.60 -5.35
C ALA A 337 -16.87 -14.53 -4.37
N GLN A 338 -16.36 -13.98 -3.25
CA GLN A 338 -15.70 -14.76 -2.19
C GLN A 338 -16.67 -15.74 -1.53
N SER A 339 -17.90 -15.29 -1.22
CA SER A 339 -18.93 -16.15 -0.64
C SER A 339 -19.30 -17.31 -1.58
N VAL A 340 -19.48 -17.05 -2.87
CA VAL A 340 -19.79 -18.08 -3.88
C VAL A 340 -18.64 -19.08 -4.02
N ALA A 341 -17.40 -18.59 -4.12
CA ALA A 341 -16.22 -19.45 -4.20
C ALA A 341 -16.06 -20.34 -2.96
N ALA A 342 -16.29 -19.79 -1.76
CA ALA A 342 -16.23 -20.54 -0.51
C ALA A 342 -17.34 -21.61 -0.41
N HIS A 343 -18.56 -21.27 -0.83
CA HIS A 343 -19.67 -22.21 -0.83
C HIS A 343 -19.41 -23.39 -1.78
N ARG A 344 -18.81 -23.13 -2.94
CA ARG A 344 -18.42 -24.15 -3.91
C ARG A 344 -17.34 -25.08 -3.36
N GLN A 345 -16.35 -24.54 -2.64
CA GLN A 345 -15.32 -25.37 -1.99
C GLN A 345 -15.92 -26.31 -0.95
N ARG A 346 -16.88 -25.85 -0.14
CA ARG A 346 -17.59 -26.70 0.83
C ARG A 346 -18.34 -27.84 0.16
N THR A 347 -19.06 -27.57 -0.93
CA THR A 347 -19.81 -28.62 -1.65
C THR A 347 -18.91 -29.70 -2.23
N PHE A 348 -17.67 -29.39 -2.61
CA PHE A 348 -16.70 -30.41 -3.05
C PHE A 348 -16.11 -31.22 -1.89
N SER A 349 -15.91 -30.59 -0.72
CA SER A 349 -15.38 -31.27 0.46
C SER A 349 -16.39 -32.23 1.10
N ASP A 350 -17.69 -31.90 1.09
CA ASP A 350 -18.72 -32.74 1.72
C ASP A 350 -19.01 -34.02 0.91
N ILE A 351 -18.91 -33.97 -0.42
CA ILE A 351 -19.10 -35.16 -1.28
C ILE A 351 -17.93 -36.14 -1.14
N SER A 352 -16.72 -35.65 -0.85
CA SER A 352 -15.53 -36.49 -0.68
C SER A 352 -15.48 -37.25 0.65
N ASN A 353 -16.36 -36.91 1.60
CA ASN A 353 -16.39 -37.51 2.95
C ASN A 353 -17.63 -38.39 3.20
N SER A 354 -18.42 -38.73 2.17
CA SER A 354 -19.47 -39.75 2.35
C SER A 354 -18.80 -41.10 2.64
N PRO A 355 -19.10 -41.76 3.77
CA PRO A 355 -18.60 -43.10 4.05
C PRO A 355 -19.01 -44.03 2.92
N HIS A 356 -18.04 -44.64 2.24
CA HIS A 356 -18.30 -45.78 1.36
C HIS A 356 -19.11 -46.82 2.15
N PRO A 357 -20.33 -47.19 1.72
CA PRO A 357 -20.99 -48.35 2.29
C PRO A 357 -20.14 -49.57 1.89
N SER A 358 -19.45 -50.15 2.87
CA SER A 358 -18.75 -51.42 2.72
C SER A 358 -19.77 -52.49 2.34
N GLU A 359 -19.62 -53.02 1.13
CA GLU A 359 -20.29 -54.23 0.68
C GLU A 359 -19.97 -55.39 1.63
N THR A 360 -21.00 -55.94 2.27
CA THR A 360 -20.96 -57.30 2.81
C THR A 360 -22.25 -58.04 2.46
N ASP A 361 -22.02 -59.26 1.98
CA ASP A 361 -22.94 -60.26 1.47
C ASP A 361 -24.21 -60.54 2.28
N ALA A 362 -25.26 -60.83 1.51
CA ALA A 362 -26.32 -61.82 1.69
C ALA A 362 -27.03 -61.97 3.05
N VAL A 363 -28.36 -61.77 3.04
CA VAL A 363 -29.37 -62.84 3.18
C VAL A 363 -30.76 -62.21 2.97
N ALA A 364 -31.60 -62.95 2.25
CA ALA A 364 -32.98 -62.60 1.92
C ALA A 364 -33.84 -62.38 3.17
N ASP A 365 -34.76 -61.42 3.10
CA ASP A 365 -36.16 -61.68 3.44
C ASP A 365 -37.09 -60.60 2.88
N LYS A 366 -38.28 -61.07 2.52
CA LYS A 366 -39.39 -60.34 1.91
C LYS A 366 -40.07 -59.46 2.95
N GLU A 367 -40.55 -58.29 2.56
CA GLU A 367 -41.97 -57.92 2.71
C GLU A 367 -42.31 -56.60 2.02
N ASP A 368 -43.48 -56.62 1.39
CA ASP A 368 -44.20 -55.52 0.78
C ASP A 368 -44.42 -54.34 1.74
N THR A 369 -44.43 -53.12 1.22
CA THR A 369 -45.61 -52.24 1.30
C THR A 369 -45.41 -50.93 0.53
N ASP A 370 -46.27 -50.74 -0.48
CA ASP A 370 -46.70 -49.46 -1.03
C ASP A 370 -47.03 -48.45 0.08
N VAL A 371 -46.46 -47.24 0.03
CA VAL A 371 -47.19 -46.00 0.38
C VAL A 371 -46.64 -44.81 -0.41
N ASP A 372 -47.43 -44.45 -1.41
CA ASP A 372 -47.51 -43.18 -2.12
C ASP A 372 -47.52 -41.96 -1.15
N LYS A 373 -46.60 -41.00 -1.32
CA LYS A 373 -46.67 -39.70 -0.61
C LYS A 373 -46.22 -38.55 -1.50
N GLU A 374 -47.22 -37.82 -1.98
CA GLU A 374 -47.14 -36.50 -2.62
C GLU A 374 -46.29 -35.48 -1.84
N PRO A 375 -45.68 -34.50 -2.53
CA PRO A 375 -45.07 -33.35 -1.89
C PRO A 375 -46.13 -32.30 -1.50
N LYS A 376 -46.25 -32.04 -0.19
CA LYS A 376 -47.00 -30.90 0.36
C LYS A 376 -46.35 -29.58 -0.05
N LYS A 377 -47.11 -28.76 -0.78
CA LYS A 377 -46.90 -27.31 -0.91
C LYS A 377 -46.89 -26.67 0.47
N VAL A 378 -45.84 -25.92 0.79
CA VAL A 378 -45.83 -24.98 1.92
C VAL A 378 -46.08 -23.59 1.35
N GLU A 379 -47.31 -23.13 1.52
CA GLU A 379 -47.74 -21.75 1.35
C GLU A 379 -47.17 -20.94 2.52
N GLY A 380 -46.26 -20.01 2.22
CA GLY A 380 -45.67 -19.09 3.18
C GLY A 380 -46.43 -17.78 3.20
N ASP A 381 -47.21 -17.64 4.26
CA ASP A 381 -48.09 -16.55 4.67
C ASP A 381 -47.42 -15.15 4.64
N LEU A 382 -48.10 -14.19 3.97
CA LEU A 382 -47.73 -12.79 3.91
C LEU A 382 -48.28 -12.07 5.15
N GLY A 383 -47.52 -12.14 6.24
CA GLY A 383 -47.76 -11.36 7.45
C GLY A 383 -47.47 -9.87 7.23
N GLY A 384 -48.52 -9.10 6.91
CA GLY A 384 -48.50 -7.64 6.97
C GLY A 384 -48.44 -7.13 8.41
N MET A 385 -47.58 -6.14 8.66
CA MET A 385 -47.58 -5.39 9.92
C MET A 385 -47.53 -3.88 9.67
N SER A 386 -48.68 -3.27 9.97
CA SER A 386 -48.91 -1.99 10.68
C SER A 386 -48.06 -0.76 10.33
N LYS A 387 -48.71 0.15 9.57
CA LYS A 387 -48.50 1.60 9.67
C LYS A 387 -48.77 2.07 11.11
N THR A 388 -47.83 2.80 11.69
CA THR A 388 -48.09 3.69 12.83
C THR A 388 -48.09 5.14 12.34
N GLU A 389 -49.25 5.76 12.51
CA GLU A 389 -49.54 7.15 12.20
C GLU A 389 -49.37 7.94 13.50
N ASN A 390 -48.29 8.70 13.64
CA ASN A 390 -48.11 9.62 14.76
C ASN A 390 -48.56 11.02 14.34
N LYS A 391 -49.72 11.40 14.86
CA LYS A 391 -50.30 12.74 14.79
C LYS A 391 -49.87 13.48 16.05
N ALA A 392 -48.96 14.45 15.91
CA ALA A 392 -48.63 15.39 16.98
C ALA A 392 -49.65 16.54 16.98
N GLN A 393 -50.02 16.95 18.19
CA GLN A 393 -50.85 18.10 18.50
C GLN A 393 -50.02 19.09 19.33
#